data_AF-A0AB74BYJ2-F1
#
_entry.id   AF-A0AB74BYJ2-F1
#
_cell.length_a   1.000
_cell.length_b   1.000
_cell.length_c   1.000
_cell.angle_alpha   90.00
_cell.angle_beta   90.00
_cell.angle_gamma   90.00
#
_symmetry.space_group_name_H-M   'P 1'
#
loop_
_entity.id
_entity.type
_entity.pdbx_description
1 polymer ?
#
loop_
_entity_poly.entity_id
_entity_poly.type
_entity_poly.pdbx_seq_one_letter_code
_entity_poly.pdbx_strand_id
1 'polypeptide(L)'
;MRQIIGTLVLMLMQVLAVISQQLSTSSTTALTSNPTICGEIFRNEVYLEVSIFDASLAYKCLMSLPFRADIATQLVQYANDMIQFHSTLAYLADPPQSYQQPAVDLVAGLSQLQRDIDNNVFRNEYAFEAALNHLIHAAHDDHLQLAGGALSRFTYAAPYRIVSVSLDGVELPKVYIADDLIANETRYLPWQPSAITTINGQDVVEYLTQFAAVHSIGKLEPHADWNMLMRSAALDIQGKREVFYGAAPFYPGDFITFTFENGTTLGPLPWKALFCCYGGNGPLQTEDDFYNFFVLGRYPASYDESLEANTTTISNQAAPILASFENPAYPLSADVISDGEALLRGYFLNDSSLAVLSIPHFDSNAPQSFSNTVKEFLARSTIAGLKKIVIDVQQNPGGSPLLALEVFKIFFPSIQRWASSRRRVHPMANALGSVLTTYWQNLTMDHPEYHKLIPNEWVVTGRLDQDTGRNFTSWDDFVGSTNHFRGDVFTKKASITLSFDPSSGE
;
A
#
# COMPACT_ATOMS: atom_id res chain seq x y z
N MET A 1 -26.46 -15.96 14.50
CA MET A 1 -25.02 -16.02 14.84
C MET A 1 -24.33 -17.31 14.37
N ARG A 2 -24.79 -18.52 14.76
CA ARG A 2 -24.20 -19.79 14.24
C ARG A 2 -24.37 -20.03 12.73
N GLN A 3 -25.47 -19.55 12.13
CA GLN A 3 -25.68 -19.63 10.67
C GLN A 3 -24.79 -18.66 9.86
N ILE A 4 -24.42 -17.50 10.43
CA ILE A 4 -23.58 -16.48 9.76
C ILE A 4 -22.11 -16.93 9.74
N ILE A 5 -21.66 -17.58 10.81
CA ILE A 5 -20.32 -18.21 10.89
C ILE A 5 -20.22 -19.39 9.91
N GLY A 6 -21.30 -20.14 9.70
CA GLY A 6 -21.36 -21.22 8.71
C GLY A 6 -21.19 -20.74 7.27
N THR A 7 -21.77 -19.59 6.91
CA THR A 7 -21.61 -18.96 5.58
C THR A 7 -20.23 -18.35 5.36
N LEU A 8 -19.59 -17.77 6.39
CA LEU A 8 -18.22 -17.22 6.26
C LEU A 8 -17.18 -18.33 6.06
N VAL A 9 -17.32 -19.46 6.76
CA VAL A 9 -16.42 -20.62 6.59
C VAL A 9 -16.64 -21.29 5.23
N LEU A 10 -17.87 -21.31 4.70
CA LEU A 10 -18.15 -21.79 3.35
C LEU A 10 -17.54 -20.87 2.27
N MET A 11 -17.58 -19.55 2.47
CA MET A 11 -16.93 -18.59 1.57
C MET A 11 -15.39 -18.69 1.62
N LEU A 12 -14.78 -18.90 2.79
CA LEU A 12 -13.32 -19.08 2.91
C LEU A 12 -12.83 -20.37 2.22
N MET A 13 -13.58 -21.48 2.33
CA MET A 13 -13.26 -22.70 1.58
C MET A 13 -13.50 -22.53 0.07
N GLN A 14 -14.46 -21.69 -0.32
CA GLN A 14 -14.64 -21.32 -1.72
C GLN A 14 -13.51 -20.43 -2.23
N VAL A 15 -12.89 -19.54 -1.43
CA VAL A 15 -11.71 -18.77 -1.89
C VAL A 15 -10.50 -19.70 -2.11
N LEU A 16 -10.23 -20.65 -1.21
CA LEU A 16 -9.18 -21.66 -1.42
C LEU A 16 -9.49 -22.60 -2.60
N ALA A 17 -10.76 -22.94 -2.82
CA ALA A 17 -11.19 -23.73 -3.97
C ALA A 17 -11.21 -22.90 -5.27
N VAL A 18 -11.46 -21.59 -5.22
CA VAL A 18 -11.39 -20.65 -6.36
C VAL A 18 -9.94 -20.38 -6.72
N ILE A 19 -9.00 -20.38 -5.78
CA ILE A 19 -7.55 -20.38 -6.09
C ILE A 19 -7.16 -21.68 -6.83
N SER A 20 -7.84 -22.80 -6.56
CA SER A 20 -7.66 -24.06 -7.31
C SER A 20 -8.51 -24.16 -8.59
N GLN A 21 -9.62 -23.40 -8.71
CA GLN A 21 -10.56 -23.41 -9.85
C GLN A 21 -10.38 -22.23 -10.83
N GLN A 22 -9.60 -21.19 -10.47
CA GLN A 22 -9.09 -20.17 -11.39
C GLN A 22 -7.92 -20.69 -12.23
N LEU A 23 -7.45 -21.92 -12.00
CA LEU A 23 -7.06 -22.80 -13.11
C LEU A 23 -8.31 -23.14 -13.94
N SER A 24 -8.88 -22.11 -14.54
CA SER A 24 -9.80 -22.27 -15.65
C SER A 24 -9.06 -23.11 -16.68
N THR A 25 -9.70 -24.22 -17.07
CA THR A 25 -9.31 -25.05 -18.21
C THR A 25 -9.33 -24.16 -19.45
N SER A 26 -8.25 -23.40 -19.66
CA SER A 26 -8.03 -22.68 -20.89
C SER A 26 -7.77 -23.72 -21.96
N SER A 27 -8.61 -23.65 -23.00
CA SER A 27 -8.44 -24.32 -24.29
C SER A 27 -6.95 -24.51 -24.62
N THR A 28 -6.58 -25.76 -24.86
CA THR A 28 -5.26 -26.22 -25.29
C THR A 28 -4.88 -25.59 -26.63
N THR A 29 -4.35 -24.39 -26.57
CA THR A 29 -3.51 -23.82 -27.62
C THR A 29 -2.33 -23.19 -26.91
N ALA A 30 -1.18 -23.85 -27.00
CA ALA A 30 0.09 -23.22 -26.66
C ALA A 30 0.14 -21.90 -27.42
N LEU A 31 0.16 -20.78 -26.68
CA LEU A 31 0.39 -19.46 -27.27
C LEU A 31 1.70 -19.55 -28.04
N THR A 32 1.61 -19.51 -29.37
CA THR A 32 2.78 -19.37 -30.23
C THR A 32 3.47 -18.07 -29.85
N SER A 33 4.71 -18.16 -29.38
CA SER A 33 5.58 -17.00 -29.10
C SER A 33 5.48 -16.03 -30.27
N ASN A 34 4.90 -14.84 -30.01
CA ASN A 34 4.92 -13.73 -30.94
C ASN A 34 5.93 -12.73 -30.41
N PRO A 35 7.19 -12.74 -30.88
CA PRO A 35 8.33 -12.04 -30.30
C PRO A 35 8.25 -10.50 -30.40
N THR A 36 7.09 -9.97 -30.82
CA THR A 36 6.85 -8.54 -31.00
C THR A 36 5.77 -7.99 -30.10
N ILE A 37 5.10 -8.83 -29.29
CA ILE A 37 3.91 -8.42 -28.53
C ILE A 37 4.24 -7.41 -27.43
N CYS A 38 5.40 -7.58 -26.78
CA CYS A 38 5.93 -6.58 -25.87
C CYS A 38 6.40 -5.34 -26.65
N GLY A 39 7.05 -5.54 -27.80
CA GLY A 39 7.52 -4.45 -28.68
C GLY A 39 6.42 -3.54 -29.25
N GLU A 40 5.14 -3.95 -29.24
CA GLU A 40 3.99 -3.09 -29.61
C GLU A 40 3.65 -2.06 -28.54
N ILE A 41 3.90 -2.37 -27.26
CA ILE A 41 3.72 -1.45 -26.15
C ILE A 41 4.74 -0.30 -26.25
N PHE A 42 6.00 -0.63 -26.56
CA PHE A 42 7.12 0.31 -26.56
C PHE A 42 7.25 1.15 -27.86
N ARG A 43 6.63 0.72 -28.97
CA ARG A 43 6.72 1.43 -30.26
C ARG A 43 5.72 2.58 -30.44
N ASN A 44 4.68 2.66 -29.62
CA ASN A 44 3.68 3.74 -29.67
C ASN A 44 4.06 4.98 -28.84
N GLU A 45 5.31 5.04 -28.37
CA GLU A 45 5.77 6.07 -27.45
C GLU A 45 6.38 7.26 -28.17
N VAL A 46 5.52 8.20 -28.52
CA VAL A 46 5.95 9.57 -28.74
C VAL A 46 5.00 10.46 -27.94
N TYR A 47 5.48 11.03 -26.83
CA TYR A 47 4.92 12.19 -26.09
C TYR A 47 4.10 12.01 -24.78
N LEU A 48 3.98 10.84 -24.13
CA LEU A 48 3.27 10.73 -22.83
C LEU A 48 4.13 10.10 -21.72
N GLU A 49 4.06 10.66 -20.50
CA GLU A 49 4.71 10.13 -19.27
C GLU A 49 4.10 8.79 -18.79
N VAL A 50 2.90 8.45 -19.27
CA VAL A 50 2.20 7.19 -18.98
C VAL A 50 1.53 6.69 -20.25
N SER A 51 1.82 5.45 -20.64
CA SER A 51 1.19 4.78 -21.79
C SER A 51 -0.06 4.02 -21.33
N ILE A 52 -1.19 4.22 -22.01
CA ILE A 52 -2.47 3.56 -21.68
C ILE A 52 -2.95 2.75 -22.89
N PHE A 53 -3.23 1.47 -22.66
CA PHE A 53 -3.71 0.55 -23.70
C PHE A 53 -4.59 -0.54 -23.07
N ASP A 54 -5.12 -1.47 -23.88
CA ASP A 54 -5.99 -2.52 -23.36
C ASP A 54 -5.22 -3.50 -22.46
N ALA A 55 -5.80 -3.86 -21.31
CA ALA A 55 -5.18 -4.73 -20.32
C ALA A 55 -4.68 -6.06 -20.90
N SER A 56 -5.39 -6.58 -21.90
CA SER A 56 -5.05 -7.82 -22.60
C SER A 56 -3.67 -7.79 -23.26
N LEU A 57 -3.21 -6.62 -23.72
CA LEU A 57 -1.91 -6.48 -24.37
C LEU A 57 -0.76 -6.61 -23.36
N ALA A 58 -0.88 -5.95 -22.20
CA ALA A 58 0.08 -6.11 -21.09
C ALA A 58 0.15 -7.56 -20.62
N TYR A 59 -1.01 -8.17 -20.38
CA TYR A 59 -1.09 -9.55 -19.93
C TYR A 59 -0.44 -10.53 -20.90
N LYS A 60 -0.69 -10.39 -22.21
CA LYS A 60 -0.06 -11.23 -23.23
C LYS A 60 1.46 -11.02 -23.31
N CYS A 61 1.93 -9.78 -23.15
CA CYS A 61 3.37 -9.50 -23.04
C CYS A 61 3.99 -10.23 -21.84
N LEU A 62 3.43 -10.05 -20.65
CA LEU A 62 3.93 -10.71 -19.43
C LEU A 62 3.90 -12.25 -19.54
N MET A 63 2.85 -12.82 -20.13
CA MET A 63 2.72 -14.26 -20.36
C MET A 63 3.71 -14.82 -21.38
N SER A 64 4.28 -13.98 -22.24
CA SER A 64 5.28 -14.36 -23.23
C SER A 64 6.71 -14.46 -22.65
N LEU A 65 6.93 -13.91 -21.45
CA LEU A 65 8.24 -13.93 -20.79
C LEU A 65 8.64 -15.36 -20.39
N PRO A 66 9.86 -15.81 -20.74
CA PRO A 66 10.29 -17.16 -20.44
C PRO A 66 10.48 -17.35 -18.93
N PHE A 67 10.07 -18.51 -18.41
CA PHE A 67 10.37 -18.88 -17.02
C PHE A 67 11.81 -19.40 -16.88
N ARG A 68 12.57 -18.85 -15.93
CA ARG A 68 13.94 -19.29 -15.62
C ARG A 68 14.04 -19.79 -14.17
N ALA A 69 13.98 -21.11 -14.01
CA ALA A 69 13.87 -21.77 -12.70
C ALA A 69 15.03 -21.47 -11.74
N ASP A 70 16.24 -21.28 -12.26
CA ASP A 70 17.44 -20.93 -11.50
C ASP A 70 17.38 -19.51 -10.94
N ILE A 71 16.85 -18.56 -11.72
CA ILE A 71 16.60 -17.18 -11.28
C ILE A 71 15.46 -17.14 -10.28
N ALA A 72 14.35 -17.82 -10.56
CA ALA A 72 13.21 -17.92 -9.66
C ALA A 72 13.59 -18.50 -8.29
N THR A 73 14.42 -19.55 -8.27
CA THR A 73 14.95 -20.16 -7.04
C THR A 73 15.79 -19.16 -6.24
N GLN A 74 16.65 -18.37 -6.89
CA GLN A 74 17.41 -17.32 -6.23
C GLN A 74 16.51 -16.24 -5.63
N LEU A 75 15.45 -15.84 -6.34
CA LEU A 75 14.49 -14.87 -5.82
C LEU A 75 13.72 -15.41 -4.61
N VAL A 76 13.27 -16.67 -4.63
CA VAL A 76 12.61 -17.30 -3.47
C VAL A 76 13.54 -17.37 -2.27
N GLN A 77 14.82 -17.70 -2.47
CA GLN A 77 15.82 -17.72 -1.41
C GLN A 77 16.04 -16.31 -0.82
N TYR A 78 16.22 -15.31 -1.69
CA TYR A 78 16.36 -13.93 -1.26
C TYR A 78 15.13 -13.44 -0.50
N ALA A 79 13.93 -13.71 -1.02
CA ALA A 79 12.68 -13.39 -0.33
C ALA A 79 12.63 -14.07 1.04
N ASN A 80 13.02 -15.34 1.14
CA ASN A 80 13.04 -16.08 2.40
C ASN A 80 13.98 -15.45 3.44
N ASP A 81 15.15 -14.99 3.02
CA ASP A 81 16.11 -14.29 3.88
C ASP A 81 15.55 -12.95 4.35
N MET A 82 14.95 -12.18 3.45
CA MET A 82 14.40 -10.85 3.75
C MET A 82 13.17 -10.91 4.66
N ILE A 83 12.24 -11.85 4.44
CA ILE A 83 11.04 -11.95 5.27
C ILE A 83 11.37 -12.32 6.72
N GLN A 84 12.57 -12.86 7.02
CA GLN A 84 12.94 -13.15 8.41
C GLN A 84 12.92 -11.91 9.31
N PHE A 85 13.11 -10.72 8.72
CA PHE A 85 13.03 -9.43 9.39
C PHE A 85 11.59 -8.94 9.62
N HIS A 86 10.60 -9.55 8.98
CA HIS A 86 9.20 -9.27 9.20
C HIS A 86 8.78 -9.81 10.58
N SER A 87 8.47 -8.93 11.51
CA SER A 87 8.32 -9.34 12.92
C SER A 87 7.03 -10.13 13.21
N THR A 88 6.06 -10.09 12.30
CA THR A 88 4.72 -10.67 12.48
C THR A 88 4.57 -12.08 11.90
N LEU A 89 5.63 -12.73 11.40
CA LEU A 89 5.55 -14.05 10.76
C LEU A 89 4.70 -15.08 11.54
N ALA A 90 5.04 -15.37 12.80
CA ALA A 90 4.26 -16.31 13.60
C ALA A 90 2.82 -15.83 13.88
N TYR A 91 2.59 -14.51 13.95
CA TYR A 91 1.26 -13.92 14.11
C TYR A 91 0.42 -14.03 12.85
N LEU A 92 1.01 -13.93 11.67
CA LEU A 92 0.31 -14.13 10.40
C LEU A 92 -0.03 -15.61 10.20
N ALA A 93 0.89 -16.51 10.55
CA ALA A 93 0.69 -17.95 10.41
C ALA A 93 -0.40 -18.49 11.35
N ASP A 94 -0.52 -17.90 12.53
CA ASP A 94 -1.64 -18.12 13.43
C ASP A 94 -2.05 -16.83 14.15
N PRO A 95 -3.03 -16.12 13.58
CA PRO A 95 -3.46 -14.87 14.13
C PRO A 95 -4.45 -15.08 15.29
N PRO A 96 -4.56 -14.10 16.21
CA PRO A 96 -5.59 -14.12 17.23
C PRO A 96 -6.99 -14.11 16.59
N GLN A 97 -8.00 -14.60 17.31
CA GLN A 97 -9.38 -14.67 16.81
C GLN A 97 -9.96 -13.30 16.38
N SER A 98 -9.44 -12.20 16.92
CA SER A 98 -9.84 -10.84 16.57
C SER A 98 -9.24 -10.32 15.26
N TYR A 99 -8.25 -11.00 14.69
CA TYR A 99 -7.69 -10.66 13.39
C TYR A 99 -8.71 -10.97 12.31
N GLN A 100 -8.92 -10.02 11.40
CA GLN A 100 -10.03 -10.07 10.46
C GLN A 100 -9.64 -10.67 9.10
N GLN A 101 -8.35 -10.72 8.80
CA GLN A 101 -7.83 -11.28 7.55
C GLN A 101 -7.52 -12.78 7.70
N PRO A 102 -7.40 -13.53 6.60
CA PRO A 102 -6.98 -14.92 6.64
C PRO A 102 -5.58 -15.09 7.24
N ALA A 103 -5.35 -16.23 7.90
CA ALA A 103 -4.00 -16.61 8.32
C ALA A 103 -3.14 -16.93 7.08
N VAL A 104 -1.87 -16.55 7.13
CA VAL A 104 -0.87 -16.88 6.10
C VAL A 104 0.46 -17.25 6.73
N ASP A 105 1.01 -18.41 6.34
CA ASP A 105 2.38 -18.78 6.67
C ASP A 105 3.29 -18.46 5.47
N LEU A 106 3.94 -17.29 5.52
CA LEU A 106 4.81 -16.81 4.45
C LEU A 106 6.02 -17.72 4.23
N VAL A 107 6.59 -18.28 5.29
CA VAL A 107 7.78 -19.15 5.21
C VAL A 107 7.40 -20.48 4.56
N ALA A 108 6.28 -21.08 4.98
CA ALA A 108 5.76 -22.29 4.35
C ALA A 108 5.32 -22.04 2.90
N GLY A 109 4.75 -20.86 2.61
CA GLY A 109 4.38 -20.43 1.27
C GLY A 109 5.58 -20.33 0.34
N LEU A 110 6.68 -19.68 0.75
CA LEU A 110 7.91 -19.61 -0.04
C LEU A 110 8.51 -21.00 -0.26
N SER A 111 8.45 -21.86 0.77
CA SER A 111 8.89 -23.26 0.64
C SER A 111 8.01 -24.05 -0.35
N GLN A 112 6.73 -23.73 -0.45
CA GLN A 112 5.84 -24.32 -1.46
C GLN A 112 6.19 -23.82 -2.86
N LEU A 113 6.43 -22.51 -3.03
CA LEU A 113 6.87 -21.95 -4.31
C LEU A 113 8.17 -22.62 -4.79
N GLN A 114 9.14 -22.85 -3.90
CA GLN A 114 10.36 -23.60 -4.26
C GLN A 114 10.03 -25.01 -4.78
N ARG A 115 9.15 -25.74 -4.09
CA ARG A 115 8.72 -27.08 -4.56
C ARG A 115 8.01 -27.00 -5.92
N ASP A 116 7.24 -25.96 -6.17
CA ASP A 116 6.54 -25.77 -7.44
C ASP A 116 7.53 -25.46 -8.58
N ILE A 117 8.62 -24.74 -8.30
CA ILE A 117 9.75 -24.56 -9.22
C ILE A 117 10.41 -25.92 -9.52
N ASP A 118 10.78 -26.67 -8.48
CA ASP A 118 11.47 -27.96 -8.62
C ASP A 118 10.63 -28.99 -9.41
N ASN A 119 9.29 -28.90 -9.30
CA ASN A 119 8.34 -29.76 -9.99
C ASN A 119 7.90 -29.22 -11.37
N ASN A 120 8.51 -28.16 -11.89
CA ASN A 120 8.19 -27.55 -13.18
C ASN A 120 6.72 -27.11 -13.33
N VAL A 121 6.13 -26.57 -12.25
CA VAL A 121 4.74 -26.09 -12.24
C VAL A 121 4.59 -24.82 -13.08
N PHE A 122 5.54 -23.88 -12.97
CA PHE A 122 5.47 -22.59 -13.66
C PHE A 122 5.84 -22.69 -15.15
N ARG A 123 5.04 -22.03 -16.00
CA ARG A 123 5.19 -22.07 -17.47
C ARG A 123 5.85 -20.83 -18.04
N ASN A 124 5.72 -19.69 -17.36
CA ASN A 124 6.26 -18.39 -17.73
C ASN A 124 6.59 -17.58 -16.48
N GLU A 125 7.31 -16.47 -16.65
CA GLU A 125 7.70 -15.60 -15.54
C GLU A 125 6.48 -15.00 -14.82
N TYR A 126 5.45 -14.61 -15.58
CA TYR A 126 4.21 -14.07 -15.04
C TYR A 126 3.58 -14.99 -13.99
N ALA A 127 3.43 -16.28 -14.29
CA ALA A 127 2.78 -17.24 -13.39
C ALA A 127 3.55 -17.39 -12.08
N PHE A 128 4.89 -17.34 -12.14
CA PHE A 128 5.74 -17.40 -10.96
C PHE A 128 5.67 -16.11 -10.13
N GLU A 129 5.90 -14.95 -10.75
CA GLU A 129 5.87 -13.67 -10.03
C GLU A 129 4.48 -13.36 -9.47
N ALA A 130 3.40 -13.75 -10.16
CA ALA A 130 2.04 -13.58 -9.65
C ALA A 130 1.80 -14.43 -8.39
N ALA A 131 2.25 -15.69 -8.39
CA ALA A 131 2.15 -16.56 -7.22
C ALA A 131 2.97 -16.01 -6.03
N LEU A 132 4.17 -15.49 -6.29
CA LEU A 132 5.01 -14.85 -5.27
C LEU A 132 4.34 -13.57 -4.73
N ASN A 133 3.86 -12.68 -5.59
CA ASN A 133 3.19 -11.44 -5.15
C ASN A 133 1.90 -11.73 -4.39
N HIS A 134 1.09 -12.71 -4.80
CA HIS A 134 -0.09 -13.13 -4.05
C HIS A 134 0.26 -13.64 -2.66
N LEU A 135 1.34 -14.41 -2.51
CA LEU A 135 1.81 -14.85 -1.20
C LEU A 135 2.20 -13.66 -0.31
N ILE A 136 2.94 -12.70 -0.86
CA ILE A 136 3.36 -11.50 -0.12
C ILE A 136 2.14 -10.65 0.28
N HIS A 137 1.20 -10.40 -0.65
CA HIS A 137 -0.01 -9.62 -0.39
C HIS A 137 -0.96 -10.30 0.61
N ALA A 138 -0.94 -11.63 0.71
CA ALA A 138 -1.73 -12.37 1.69
C ALA A 138 -1.32 -12.06 3.14
N ALA A 139 -0.19 -11.38 3.38
CA ALA A 139 0.18 -10.86 4.69
C ALA A 139 -0.76 -9.75 5.18
N HIS A 140 -1.46 -9.07 4.26
CA HIS A 140 -2.27 -7.89 4.55
C HIS A 140 -1.51 -6.84 5.39
N ASP A 141 -0.27 -6.58 4.98
CA ASP A 141 0.61 -5.57 5.55
C ASP A 141 1.18 -4.69 4.44
N ASP A 142 0.77 -3.42 4.41
CA ASP A 142 1.19 -2.46 3.40
C ASP A 142 2.66 -2.01 3.53
N HIS A 143 3.38 -2.46 4.56
CA HIS A 143 4.82 -2.30 4.71
C HIS A 143 5.62 -3.49 4.16
N LEU A 144 4.95 -4.59 3.78
CA LEU A 144 5.59 -5.76 3.19
C LEU A 144 5.28 -5.83 1.69
N GLN A 145 6.24 -5.42 0.87
CA GLN A 145 6.08 -5.36 -0.58
C GLN A 145 7.29 -5.97 -1.29
N LEU A 146 7.04 -6.57 -2.46
CA LEU A 146 8.08 -6.97 -3.39
C LEU A 146 8.21 -5.89 -4.47
N ALA A 147 9.30 -5.13 -4.44
CA ALA A 147 9.59 -4.13 -5.45
C ALA A 147 10.39 -4.72 -6.61
N GLY A 148 10.00 -4.41 -7.85
CA GLY A 148 10.67 -4.86 -9.07
C GLY A 148 10.04 -6.11 -9.70
N GLY A 149 10.74 -6.72 -10.65
CA GLY A 149 10.21 -7.83 -11.44
C GLY A 149 9.30 -7.37 -12.59
N ALA A 150 8.88 -8.33 -13.39
CA ALA A 150 8.01 -8.12 -14.55
C ALA A 150 6.66 -7.48 -14.18
N LEU A 151 6.06 -7.86 -13.05
CA LEU A 151 4.77 -7.35 -12.61
C LEU A 151 4.78 -5.89 -12.14
N SER A 152 5.94 -5.36 -11.73
CA SER A 152 6.05 -4.01 -11.17
C SER A 152 5.78 -2.87 -12.14
N ARG A 153 5.66 -3.17 -13.44
CA ARG A 153 5.61 -2.15 -14.50
C ARG A 153 4.22 -1.88 -15.07
N PHE A 154 3.26 -2.75 -14.79
CA PHE A 154 1.89 -2.58 -15.24
C PHE A 154 0.94 -2.48 -14.05
N THR A 155 0.11 -1.44 -14.06
CA THR A 155 -1.10 -1.40 -13.23
C THR A 155 -2.32 -1.41 -14.12
N TYR A 156 -3.47 -1.81 -13.57
CA TYR A 156 -4.71 -1.97 -14.31
C TYR A 156 -5.78 -0.98 -13.80
N ALA A 157 -6.61 -0.50 -14.72
CA ALA A 157 -7.68 0.46 -14.45
C ALA A 157 -8.99 0.04 -15.10
N ALA A 158 -10.07 0.16 -14.33
CA ALA A 158 -11.42 0.11 -14.86
C ALA A 158 -11.63 1.31 -15.80
N PRO A 159 -12.57 1.24 -16.75
CA PRO A 159 -12.89 2.36 -17.63
C PRO A 159 -13.54 3.55 -16.89
N TYR A 160 -14.05 3.34 -15.67
CA TYR A 160 -14.70 4.38 -14.87
C TYR A 160 -14.33 4.27 -13.40
N ARG A 161 -14.30 5.43 -12.74
CA ARG A 161 -14.17 5.56 -11.29
C ARG A 161 -15.49 5.22 -10.61
N ILE A 162 -15.41 4.59 -9.45
CA ILE A 162 -16.58 4.28 -8.62
C ILE A 162 -16.49 4.96 -7.26
N VAL A 163 -17.65 5.19 -6.66
CA VAL A 163 -17.78 5.69 -5.29
C VAL A 163 -18.95 4.99 -4.60
N SER A 164 -18.81 4.75 -3.29
CA SER A 164 -19.88 4.21 -2.45
C SER A 164 -20.44 5.32 -1.57
N VAL A 165 -21.65 5.80 -1.86
CA VAL A 165 -22.27 6.93 -1.16
C VAL A 165 -23.73 6.66 -0.81
N SER A 166 -24.16 7.26 0.30
CA SER A 166 -25.58 7.41 0.64
C SER A 166 -26.03 8.79 0.17
N LEU A 167 -26.98 8.85 -0.77
CA LEU A 167 -27.41 10.12 -1.37
C LEU A 167 -28.23 11.00 -0.40
N ASP A 168 -28.87 10.39 0.59
CA ASP A 168 -29.65 11.08 1.62
C ASP A 168 -28.92 11.15 2.98
N GLY A 169 -27.79 10.45 3.12
CA GLY A 169 -27.04 10.32 4.37
C GLY A 169 -27.76 9.46 5.43
N VAL A 170 -28.82 8.74 5.06
CA VAL A 170 -29.66 7.92 5.95
C VAL A 170 -29.67 6.47 5.50
N GLU A 171 -29.94 6.21 4.22
CA GLU A 171 -29.89 4.86 3.65
C GLU A 171 -28.46 4.32 3.59
N LEU A 172 -28.33 3.00 3.51
CA LEU A 172 -27.02 2.38 3.31
C LEU A 172 -26.40 2.86 1.99
N PRO A 173 -25.08 3.13 1.96
CA PRO A 173 -24.40 3.54 0.74
C PRO A 173 -24.60 2.54 -0.39
N LYS A 174 -24.79 3.05 -1.60
CA LYS A 174 -24.78 2.28 -2.85
C LYS A 174 -23.60 2.69 -3.71
N VAL A 175 -23.21 1.81 -4.64
CA VAL A 175 -22.08 2.05 -5.54
C VAL A 175 -22.57 2.76 -6.81
N TYR A 176 -21.89 3.83 -7.20
CA TYR A 176 -22.19 4.62 -8.39
C TYR A 176 -20.93 4.83 -9.22
N ILE A 177 -21.12 5.13 -10.51
CA ILE A 177 -20.08 5.76 -11.32
C ILE A 177 -19.86 7.17 -10.77
N ALA A 178 -18.65 7.48 -10.34
CA ALA A 178 -18.37 8.72 -9.63
C ALA A 178 -18.57 9.95 -10.53
N ASP A 179 -18.17 9.86 -11.79
CA ASP A 179 -18.26 10.96 -12.74
C ASP A 179 -19.72 11.34 -13.07
N ASP A 180 -20.64 10.37 -13.05
CA ASP A 180 -22.07 10.61 -13.24
C ASP A 180 -22.66 11.45 -12.09
N LEU A 181 -22.26 11.16 -10.84
CA LEU A 181 -22.71 11.94 -9.68
C LEU A 181 -22.22 13.39 -9.75
N ILE A 182 -20.94 13.61 -10.08
CA ILE A 182 -20.36 14.95 -10.21
C ILE A 182 -21.06 15.75 -11.32
N ALA A 183 -21.28 15.12 -12.48
CA ALA A 183 -21.94 15.75 -13.61
C ALA A 183 -23.42 16.07 -13.32
N ASN A 184 -24.08 15.28 -12.47
CA ASN A 184 -25.43 15.55 -12.00
C ASN A 184 -25.50 16.74 -11.04
N GLU A 185 -24.58 16.85 -10.07
CA GLU A 185 -24.50 17.98 -9.13
C GLU A 185 -24.36 19.33 -9.86
N THR A 186 -23.60 19.32 -10.94
CA THR A 186 -23.34 20.48 -11.79
C THR A 186 -24.45 20.73 -12.84
N ARG A 187 -25.56 19.97 -12.78
CA ARG A 187 -26.73 20.01 -13.68
C ARG A 187 -26.40 19.86 -15.17
N TYR A 188 -25.31 19.18 -15.50
CA TYR A 188 -24.95 18.89 -16.89
C TYR A 188 -25.68 17.67 -17.45
N LEU A 189 -26.16 16.77 -16.59
CA LEU A 189 -26.85 15.56 -17.04
C LEU A 189 -28.37 15.77 -17.22
N PRO A 190 -28.94 15.32 -18.34
CA PRO A 190 -30.39 15.33 -18.55
C PRO A 190 -31.11 14.13 -17.88
N TRP A 191 -30.39 13.31 -17.11
CA TRP A 191 -30.86 12.10 -16.44
C TRP A 191 -30.27 12.00 -15.03
N GLN A 192 -30.89 11.19 -14.17
CA GLN A 192 -30.41 10.93 -12.81
C GLN A 192 -29.48 9.70 -12.79
N PRO A 193 -28.30 9.79 -12.17
CA PRO A 193 -27.42 8.65 -11.94
C PRO A 193 -28.13 7.52 -11.21
N SER A 194 -27.85 6.28 -11.61
CA SER A 194 -28.42 5.07 -11.02
C SER A 194 -27.31 4.25 -10.38
N ALA A 195 -27.61 3.59 -9.27
CA ALA A 195 -26.65 2.72 -8.60
C ALA A 195 -26.34 1.49 -9.45
N ILE A 196 -25.10 1.01 -9.36
CA ILE A 196 -24.68 -0.25 -9.97
C ILE A 196 -25.27 -1.40 -9.12
N THR A 197 -25.98 -2.32 -9.75
CA THR A 197 -26.48 -3.55 -9.11
C THR A 197 -25.52 -4.71 -9.28
N THR A 198 -24.96 -4.86 -10.48
CA THR A 198 -24.03 -5.95 -10.79
C THR A 198 -22.85 -5.49 -11.62
N ILE A 199 -21.71 -6.13 -11.39
CA ILE A 199 -20.53 -6.07 -12.24
C ILE A 199 -20.31 -7.47 -12.81
N ASN A 200 -20.21 -7.58 -14.14
CA ASN A 200 -20.06 -8.86 -14.85
C ASN A 200 -21.15 -9.90 -14.47
N GLY A 201 -22.36 -9.42 -14.15
CA GLY A 201 -23.50 -10.26 -13.75
C GLY A 201 -23.47 -10.75 -12.30
N GLN A 202 -22.45 -10.41 -11.52
CA GLN A 202 -22.35 -10.68 -10.08
C GLN A 202 -22.77 -9.45 -9.27
N ASP A 203 -23.38 -9.65 -8.10
CA ASP A 203 -23.72 -8.56 -7.17
C ASP A 203 -22.52 -7.63 -6.95
N VAL A 204 -22.77 -6.31 -7.01
CA VAL A 204 -21.70 -5.31 -6.97
C VAL A 204 -20.88 -5.38 -5.69
N VAL A 205 -21.49 -5.68 -4.54
CA VAL A 205 -20.80 -5.76 -3.26
C VAL A 205 -19.95 -7.01 -3.20
N GLU A 206 -20.49 -8.12 -3.69
CA GLU A 206 -19.74 -9.37 -3.77
C GLU A 206 -18.52 -9.25 -4.71
N TYR A 207 -18.72 -8.71 -5.93
CA TYR A 207 -17.67 -8.52 -6.91
C TYR A 207 -16.54 -7.64 -6.37
N LEU A 208 -16.88 -6.47 -5.81
CA LEU A 208 -15.88 -5.53 -5.30
C LEU A 208 -15.17 -6.04 -4.04
N THR A 209 -15.82 -6.86 -3.22
CA THR A 209 -15.16 -7.51 -2.07
C THR A 209 -14.10 -8.50 -2.54
N GLN A 210 -14.42 -9.30 -3.56
CA GLN A 210 -13.46 -10.23 -4.17
C GLN A 210 -12.34 -9.48 -4.89
N PHE A 211 -12.68 -8.40 -5.60
CA PHE A 211 -11.69 -7.55 -6.25
C PHE A 211 -10.72 -6.92 -5.23
N ALA A 212 -11.24 -6.38 -4.11
CA ALA A 212 -10.43 -5.81 -3.04
C ALA A 212 -9.46 -6.84 -2.43
N ALA A 213 -9.94 -8.05 -2.17
CA ALA A 213 -9.12 -9.11 -1.58
C ALA A 213 -7.90 -9.51 -2.45
N VAL A 214 -8.00 -9.33 -3.76
CA VAL A 214 -6.94 -9.68 -4.72
C VAL A 214 -6.06 -8.48 -5.07
N HIS A 215 -6.67 -7.31 -5.26
CA HIS A 215 -5.99 -6.15 -5.85
C HIS A 215 -5.60 -5.07 -4.85
N SER A 216 -6.13 -5.10 -3.63
CA SER A 216 -5.64 -4.19 -2.59
C SER A 216 -4.22 -4.56 -2.19
N ILE A 217 -3.49 -3.56 -1.68
CA ILE A 217 -2.10 -3.70 -1.18
C ILE A 217 -2.08 -4.46 0.16
N GLY A 218 -3.26 -4.71 0.74
CA GLY A 218 -3.42 -5.53 1.93
C GLY A 218 -3.40 -4.69 3.19
N LYS A 219 -4.56 -4.14 3.56
CA LYS A 219 -4.79 -3.46 4.82
C LYS A 219 -5.17 -4.48 5.89
N LEU A 220 -4.86 -4.14 7.13
CA LEU A 220 -5.16 -4.98 8.29
C LEU A 220 -6.66 -5.34 8.38
N GLU A 221 -7.54 -4.42 7.99
CA GLU A 221 -8.99 -4.64 7.96
C GLU A 221 -9.54 -4.76 6.53
N PRO A 222 -10.39 -5.76 6.23
CA PRO A 222 -10.98 -5.94 4.89
C PRO A 222 -11.79 -4.72 4.40
N HIS A 223 -12.41 -3.97 5.31
CA HIS A 223 -13.15 -2.76 4.94
C HIS A 223 -12.22 -1.62 4.49
N ALA A 224 -10.95 -1.61 4.93
CA ALA A 224 -9.98 -0.64 4.46
C ALA A 224 -9.52 -1.00 3.04
N ASP A 225 -9.36 -2.28 2.71
CA ASP A 225 -9.15 -2.76 1.34
C ASP A 225 -10.30 -2.35 0.42
N TRP A 226 -11.55 -2.51 0.88
CA TRP A 226 -12.73 -2.03 0.17
C TRP A 226 -12.67 -0.52 -0.10
N ASN A 227 -12.33 0.28 0.91
CA ASN A 227 -12.25 1.74 0.77
C ASN A 227 -11.15 2.18 -0.22
N MET A 228 -10.11 1.37 -0.44
CA MET A 228 -9.07 1.65 -1.43
C MET A 228 -9.56 1.52 -2.88
N LEU A 229 -10.68 0.81 -3.11
CA LEU A 229 -11.28 0.70 -4.44
C LEU A 229 -11.97 2.00 -4.88
N MET A 230 -12.36 2.83 -3.91
CA MET A 230 -13.27 3.94 -4.15
C MET A 230 -12.50 5.24 -4.39
N ARG A 231 -12.99 6.02 -5.35
CA ARG A 231 -12.54 7.40 -5.52
C ARG A 231 -12.85 8.19 -4.24
N SER A 232 -11.90 9.04 -3.82
CA SER A 232 -12.12 9.96 -2.72
C SER A 232 -11.33 11.25 -2.90
N ALA A 233 -11.88 12.37 -2.41
CA ALA A 233 -11.19 13.65 -2.44
C ALA A 233 -9.86 13.63 -1.67
N ALA A 234 -9.79 12.83 -0.59
CA ALA A 234 -8.58 12.64 0.19
C ALA A 234 -7.44 11.98 -0.61
N LEU A 235 -7.75 11.08 -1.56
CA LEU A 235 -6.76 10.54 -2.51
C LEU A 235 -6.41 11.57 -3.59
N ASP A 236 -7.41 12.24 -4.14
CA ASP A 236 -7.24 13.23 -5.22
C ASP A 236 -6.25 14.35 -4.81
N ILE A 237 -6.37 14.90 -3.59
CA ILE A 237 -5.47 15.97 -3.11
C ILE A 237 -4.04 15.49 -2.85
N GLN A 238 -3.84 14.17 -2.71
CA GLN A 238 -2.52 13.54 -2.62
C GLN A 238 -1.97 13.17 -4.00
N GLY A 239 -2.73 13.39 -5.08
CA GLY A 239 -2.40 12.95 -6.43
C GLY A 239 -2.31 11.43 -6.59
N LYS A 240 -2.97 10.69 -5.70
CA LYS A 240 -3.01 9.22 -5.72
C LYS A 240 -4.22 8.71 -6.49
N ARG A 241 -4.15 7.45 -6.92
CA ARG A 241 -5.25 6.75 -7.60
C ARG A 241 -5.84 5.68 -6.70
N GLU A 242 -7.14 5.47 -6.83
CA GLU A 242 -7.85 4.33 -6.27
C GLU A 242 -7.48 3.03 -7.00
N VAL A 243 -7.57 1.91 -6.28
CA VAL A 243 -7.19 0.59 -6.80
C VAL A 243 -8.03 0.17 -8.00
N PHE A 244 -9.34 0.42 -7.96
CA PHE A 244 -10.23 0.06 -9.05
C PHE A 244 -9.94 0.81 -10.36
N TYR A 245 -9.38 2.01 -10.28
CA TYR A 245 -9.15 2.91 -11.41
C TYR A 245 -7.67 3.30 -11.55
N GLY A 246 -6.79 2.30 -11.50
CA GLY A 246 -5.41 2.47 -11.98
C GLY A 246 -4.30 2.06 -11.03
N ALA A 247 -4.62 1.48 -9.87
CA ALA A 247 -3.62 0.89 -8.98
C ALA A 247 -3.82 -0.61 -8.75
N ALA A 248 -4.65 -1.30 -9.55
CA ALA A 248 -4.77 -2.75 -9.47
C ALA A 248 -3.47 -3.41 -9.98
N PRO A 249 -2.80 -4.29 -9.21
CA PRO A 249 -1.49 -4.85 -9.56
C PRO A 249 -1.57 -6.08 -10.49
N PHE A 250 -2.70 -6.78 -10.47
CA PHE A 250 -2.92 -7.99 -11.28
C PHE A 250 -3.89 -7.73 -12.42
N TYR A 251 -3.74 -8.50 -13.50
CA TYR A 251 -4.64 -8.44 -14.65
C TYR A 251 -6.07 -8.87 -14.24
N PRO A 252 -7.07 -7.98 -14.33
CA PRO A 252 -8.42 -8.21 -13.82
C PRO A 252 -9.35 -8.91 -14.83
N GLY A 253 -8.86 -9.18 -16.05
CA GLY A 253 -9.65 -9.69 -17.17
C GLY A 253 -9.72 -8.70 -18.35
N ASP A 254 -10.27 -9.15 -19.47
CA ASP A 254 -10.32 -8.35 -20.71
C ASP A 254 -11.35 -7.23 -20.62
N PHE A 255 -12.53 -7.55 -20.09
CA PHE A 255 -13.69 -6.67 -20.14
C PHE A 255 -14.44 -6.58 -18.81
N ILE A 256 -15.15 -5.48 -18.63
CA ILE A 256 -16.06 -5.22 -17.52
C ILE A 256 -17.40 -4.72 -18.03
N THR A 257 -18.48 -5.17 -17.41
CA THR A 257 -19.85 -4.76 -17.69
C THR A 257 -20.54 -4.32 -16.41
N PHE A 258 -21.18 -3.16 -16.41
CA PHE A 258 -21.96 -2.63 -15.29
C PHE A 258 -23.45 -2.74 -15.61
N THR A 259 -24.25 -3.24 -14.68
CA THR A 259 -25.72 -3.18 -14.76
C THR A 259 -26.23 -2.29 -13.63
N PHE A 260 -27.23 -1.46 -13.92
CA PHE A 260 -27.73 -0.44 -13.01
C PHE A 260 -29.14 -0.76 -12.49
N GLU A 261 -29.55 -0.12 -11.39
CA GLU A 261 -30.88 -0.31 -10.77
C GLU A 261 -32.03 0.10 -11.71
N ASN A 262 -31.79 1.04 -12.63
CA ASN A 262 -32.76 1.45 -13.65
C ASN A 262 -32.89 0.43 -14.82
N GLY A 263 -32.17 -0.69 -14.77
CA GLY A 263 -32.20 -1.75 -15.77
C GLY A 263 -31.30 -1.52 -17.00
N THR A 264 -30.53 -0.43 -17.06
CA THR A 264 -29.55 -0.23 -18.13
C THR A 264 -28.27 -1.03 -17.88
N THR A 265 -27.52 -1.28 -18.96
CA THR A 265 -26.23 -1.96 -18.92
C THR A 265 -25.21 -1.15 -19.71
N LEU A 266 -24.00 -1.02 -19.16
CA LEU A 266 -22.86 -0.37 -19.78
C LEU A 266 -21.72 -1.38 -19.95
N GLY A 267 -21.35 -1.64 -21.21
CA GLY A 267 -20.30 -2.59 -21.58
C GLY A 267 -20.79 -3.76 -22.43
N PRO A 268 -19.90 -4.73 -22.72
CA PRO A 268 -18.54 -4.88 -22.18
C PRO A 268 -17.59 -3.77 -22.59
N LEU A 269 -16.79 -3.28 -21.65
CA LEU A 269 -15.77 -2.25 -21.85
C LEU A 269 -14.39 -2.82 -21.54
N PRO A 270 -13.34 -2.46 -22.29
CA PRO A 270 -12.01 -3.00 -22.04
C PRO A 270 -11.46 -2.45 -20.72
N TRP A 271 -10.89 -3.34 -19.90
CA TRP A 271 -9.95 -2.93 -18.87
C TRP A 271 -8.73 -2.29 -19.53
N LYS A 272 -8.12 -1.32 -18.84
CA LYS A 272 -6.90 -0.66 -19.30
C LYS A 272 -5.70 -1.12 -18.50
N ALA A 273 -4.56 -1.20 -19.16
CA ALA A 273 -3.25 -1.25 -18.51
C ALA A 273 -2.59 0.12 -18.63
N LEU A 274 -1.96 0.53 -17.54
CA LEU A 274 -1.12 1.69 -17.45
C LEU A 274 0.31 1.19 -17.34
N PHE A 275 1.17 1.69 -18.21
CA PHE A 275 2.60 1.51 -18.14
C PHE A 275 3.22 2.83 -17.71
N CYS A 276 3.80 2.84 -16.51
CA CYS A 276 4.43 4.02 -15.92
C CYS A 276 5.95 3.91 -16.05
N CYS A 277 6.58 5.00 -16.48
CA CYS A 277 8.02 5.07 -16.66
C CYS A 277 8.57 6.38 -16.06
N TYR A 278 8.60 6.48 -14.73
CA TYR A 278 9.67 7.29 -14.16
C TYR A 278 10.96 6.49 -14.33
N GLY A 279 11.90 7.08 -15.08
CA GLY A 279 13.25 6.55 -15.28
C GLY A 279 13.49 5.73 -16.53
N GLY A 280 12.96 6.12 -17.69
CA GLY A 280 13.39 5.58 -18.98
C GLY A 280 12.81 4.20 -19.31
N ASN A 281 12.46 4.01 -20.58
CA ASN A 281 11.79 2.78 -21.03
C ASN A 281 12.77 1.64 -21.30
N GLY A 282 14.01 1.68 -20.79
CA GLY A 282 15.11 0.86 -21.31
C GLY A 282 15.15 0.87 -22.85
N PRO A 283 15.94 0.02 -23.52
CA PRO A 283 15.71 -0.29 -24.92
C PRO A 283 14.90 -1.59 -25.01
N LEU A 284 13.61 -1.48 -24.72
CA LEU A 284 12.70 -2.62 -24.74
C LEU A 284 12.24 -2.92 -26.18
N GLN A 285 12.99 -3.75 -26.89
CA GLN A 285 12.61 -4.18 -28.25
C GLN A 285 12.05 -5.60 -28.29
N THR A 286 12.46 -6.46 -27.35
CA THR A 286 12.13 -7.88 -27.27
C THR A 286 11.70 -8.30 -25.86
N GLU A 287 11.14 -9.51 -25.73
CA GLU A 287 10.84 -10.12 -24.43
C GLU A 287 12.10 -10.34 -23.58
N ASP A 288 13.23 -10.66 -24.21
CA ASP A 288 14.50 -10.83 -23.49
C ASP A 288 15.05 -9.50 -22.97
N ASP A 289 14.86 -8.39 -23.70
CA ASP A 289 15.21 -7.05 -23.21
C ASP A 289 14.37 -6.71 -21.99
N PHE A 290 13.06 -7.00 -22.04
CA PHE A 290 12.16 -6.82 -20.90
C PHE A 290 12.60 -7.63 -19.68
N TYR A 291 12.92 -8.92 -19.89
CA TYR A 291 13.39 -9.79 -18.82
C TYR A 291 14.71 -9.30 -18.21
N ASN A 292 15.69 -8.99 -19.05
CA ASN A 292 16.99 -8.52 -18.58
C ASN A 292 16.88 -7.22 -17.82
N PHE A 293 16.05 -6.29 -18.30
CA PHE A 293 15.92 -4.97 -17.72
C PHE A 293 15.13 -5.01 -16.40
N PHE A 294 13.90 -5.55 -16.41
CA PHE A 294 13.00 -5.46 -15.26
C PHE A 294 13.12 -6.60 -14.25
N VAL A 295 13.54 -7.79 -14.68
CA VAL A 295 13.69 -8.95 -13.78
C VAL A 295 15.13 -9.05 -13.27
N LEU A 296 16.13 -8.84 -14.14
CA LEU A 296 17.54 -8.99 -13.76
C LEU A 296 18.24 -7.67 -13.40
N GLY A 297 17.63 -6.51 -13.65
CA GLY A 297 18.27 -5.20 -13.44
C GLY A 297 19.51 -4.99 -14.30
N ARG A 298 19.57 -5.63 -15.48
CA ARG A 298 20.71 -5.58 -16.40
C ARG A 298 20.48 -4.55 -17.47
N TYR A 299 21.35 -3.54 -17.50
CA TYR A 299 21.32 -2.48 -18.49
C TYR A 299 22.15 -2.84 -19.72
N PRO A 300 21.67 -2.53 -20.93
CA PRO A 300 22.50 -2.56 -22.12
C PRO A 300 23.50 -1.41 -22.06
N ALA A 301 24.68 -1.60 -22.67
CA ALA A 301 25.80 -0.65 -22.59
C ALA A 301 25.49 0.77 -23.10
N SER A 302 24.42 0.94 -23.89
CA SER A 302 23.96 2.23 -24.40
C SER A 302 23.00 2.97 -23.44
N TYR A 303 22.59 2.34 -22.34
CA TYR A 303 21.64 2.91 -21.39
C TYR A 303 22.37 3.72 -20.32
N ASP A 304 21.87 4.92 -20.04
CA ASP A 304 22.36 5.76 -18.96
C ASP A 304 21.69 5.36 -17.65
N GLU A 305 22.39 4.58 -16.83
CA GLU A 305 21.90 4.07 -15.54
C GLU A 305 21.51 5.20 -14.56
N SER A 306 22.01 6.42 -14.75
CA SER A 306 21.63 7.57 -13.92
C SER A 306 20.16 7.98 -14.08
N LEU A 307 19.51 7.52 -15.16
CA LEU A 307 18.07 7.72 -15.40
C LEU A 307 17.21 6.87 -14.44
N GLU A 308 17.74 5.76 -13.91
CA GLU A 308 17.02 4.86 -12.97
C GLU A 308 17.21 5.26 -11.50
N ALA A 309 18.23 6.05 -11.15
CA ALA A 309 18.56 6.35 -9.76
C ALA A 309 17.45 7.09 -8.98
N ASN A 310 16.42 7.59 -9.66
CA ASN A 310 15.21 8.20 -9.09
C ASN A 310 14.00 7.25 -8.95
N THR A 311 14.15 5.94 -9.21
CA THR A 311 13.01 5.01 -9.45
C THR A 311 12.82 3.91 -8.41
N THR A 312 13.63 3.83 -7.36
CA THR A 312 13.43 2.86 -6.26
C THR A 312 12.13 3.08 -5.46
N THR A 313 11.29 4.04 -5.88
CA THR A 313 10.02 4.45 -5.28
C THR A 313 8.79 4.11 -6.14
N ILE A 314 8.79 3.05 -6.95
CA ILE A 314 7.54 2.51 -7.54
C ILE A 314 6.70 1.80 -6.44
N SER A 315 6.27 2.57 -5.44
CA SER A 315 5.22 2.25 -4.48
C SER A 315 4.22 3.39 -4.61
N ASN A 316 3.20 3.28 -5.48
CA ASN A 316 2.12 4.28 -5.65
C ASN A 316 2.53 5.77 -5.81
N GLN A 317 3.83 6.06 -5.89
CA GLN A 317 4.44 7.36 -6.05
C GLN A 317 4.82 7.53 -7.51
N ALA A 318 3.89 7.25 -8.42
CA ALA A 318 3.89 8.05 -9.64
C ALA A 318 3.87 9.50 -9.14
N ALA A 319 4.85 10.31 -9.53
CA ALA A 319 4.86 11.71 -9.11
C ALA A 319 3.46 12.25 -9.40
N PRO A 320 2.83 12.92 -8.42
CA PRO A 320 1.46 13.38 -8.59
C PRO A 320 1.45 14.20 -9.87
N ILE A 321 0.64 13.79 -10.85
CA ILE A 321 0.11 14.78 -11.79
C ILE A 321 -0.43 15.86 -10.86
N LEU A 322 0.16 17.06 -10.92
CA LEU A 322 -0.27 18.21 -10.13
C LEU A 322 -1.76 18.42 -10.43
N ALA A 323 -2.61 17.71 -9.69
CA ALA A 323 -4.01 18.00 -9.63
C ALA A 323 -4.07 19.42 -9.10
N SER A 324 -4.79 20.30 -9.79
CA SER A 324 -5.16 21.57 -9.19
C SER A 324 -5.71 21.25 -7.81
N PHE A 325 -5.09 21.83 -6.78
CA PHE A 325 -5.47 21.60 -5.38
C PHE A 325 -6.93 22.05 -5.11
N GLU A 326 -7.55 22.76 -6.06
CA GLU A 326 -8.98 23.04 -6.10
C GLU A 326 -9.79 21.75 -6.29
N ASN A 327 -9.96 21.01 -5.20
CA ASN A 327 -10.92 19.91 -5.12
C ASN A 327 -12.23 20.45 -4.52
N PRO A 328 -13.37 20.35 -5.24
CA PRO A 328 -14.65 20.89 -4.79
C PRO A 328 -15.18 20.25 -3.50
N ALA A 329 -14.62 19.11 -3.06
CA ALA A 329 -14.98 18.48 -1.80
C ALA A 329 -14.45 19.24 -0.56
N TYR A 330 -13.48 20.15 -0.74
CA TYR A 330 -12.96 20.99 0.34
C TYR A 330 -13.33 22.47 0.12
N PRO A 331 -13.54 23.26 1.18
CA PRO A 331 -13.66 24.69 1.07
C PRO A 331 -12.44 25.30 0.36
N LEU A 332 -12.67 26.26 -0.55
CA LEU A 332 -11.61 26.91 -1.34
C LEU A 332 -10.56 27.61 -0.46
N SER A 333 -10.99 28.16 0.67
CA SER A 333 -10.11 28.78 1.67
C SER A 333 -10.10 27.96 2.95
N ALA A 334 -8.93 27.52 3.37
CA ALA A 334 -8.72 26.98 4.71
C ALA A 334 -8.46 28.11 5.71
N ASP A 335 -8.98 27.95 6.93
CA ASP A 335 -8.75 28.89 8.02
C ASP A 335 -7.32 28.80 8.54
N VAL A 336 -6.76 27.59 8.58
CA VAL A 336 -5.38 27.30 9.01
C VAL A 336 -4.71 26.44 7.94
N ILE A 337 -3.46 26.76 7.60
CA ILE A 337 -2.69 26.06 6.55
C ILE A 337 -1.26 25.88 7.07
N SER A 338 -0.70 24.68 6.88
CA SER A 338 0.72 24.46 7.14
C SER A 338 1.58 25.00 6.01
N ASP A 339 2.74 25.57 6.35
CA ASP A 339 3.77 25.87 5.37
C ASP A 339 4.40 24.56 4.84
N GLY A 340 4.58 24.45 3.52
CA GLY A 340 5.33 23.35 2.90
C GLY A 340 4.50 22.13 2.46
N GLU A 341 5.16 20.96 2.44
CA GLU A 341 4.67 19.75 1.75
C GLU A 341 3.64 18.93 2.54
N ALA A 342 3.43 19.19 3.83
CA ALA A 342 2.55 18.39 4.68
C ALA A 342 1.05 18.47 4.35
N LEU A 343 0.65 19.41 3.47
CA LEU A 343 -0.71 19.67 3.00
C LEU A 343 -1.78 19.82 4.11
N LEU A 344 -1.38 20.03 5.36
CA LEU A 344 -2.27 20.08 6.52
C LEU A 344 -3.12 21.36 6.49
N ARG A 345 -4.43 21.19 6.67
CA ARG A 345 -5.40 22.28 6.61
C ARG A 345 -6.46 22.19 7.69
N GLY A 346 -6.86 23.33 8.21
CA GLY A 346 -7.96 23.50 9.15
C GLY A 346 -9.11 24.28 8.51
N TYR A 347 -10.35 23.80 8.69
CA TYR A 347 -11.56 24.40 8.15
C TYR A 347 -12.59 24.64 9.26
N PHE A 348 -13.19 25.82 9.29
CA PHE A 348 -14.19 26.22 10.28
C PHE A 348 -15.59 26.24 9.67
N LEU A 349 -16.38 25.23 10.04
CA LEU A 349 -17.78 25.10 9.66
C LEU A 349 -18.65 25.79 10.74
N ASN A 350 -18.68 27.12 10.69
CA ASN A 350 -19.31 27.97 11.71
C ASN A 350 -20.79 27.62 11.96
N ASP A 351 -21.55 27.37 10.89
CA ASP A 351 -22.98 27.03 10.96
C ASP A 351 -23.24 25.77 11.80
N SER A 352 -22.28 24.84 11.82
CA SER A 352 -22.34 23.59 12.59
C SER A 352 -21.52 23.62 13.88
N SER A 353 -20.87 24.75 14.20
CA SER A 353 -19.92 24.91 15.32
C SER A 353 -18.83 23.82 15.34
N LEU A 354 -18.30 23.51 14.16
CA LEU A 354 -17.39 22.40 13.92
C LEU A 354 -16.09 22.89 13.27
N ALA A 355 -14.95 22.49 13.81
CA ALA A 355 -13.64 22.62 13.18
C ALA A 355 -13.21 21.27 12.58
N VAL A 356 -12.65 21.26 11.38
CA VAL A 356 -12.13 20.07 10.72
C VAL A 356 -10.64 20.25 10.48
N LEU A 357 -9.81 19.35 11.02
CA LEU A 357 -8.38 19.29 10.75
C LEU A 357 -8.12 18.14 9.78
N SER A 358 -7.80 18.46 8.52
CA SER A 358 -7.39 17.48 7.52
C SER A 358 -5.88 17.29 7.58
N ILE A 359 -5.46 16.03 7.78
CA ILE A 359 -4.07 15.60 7.82
C ILE A 359 -3.89 14.52 6.74
N PRO A 360 -3.50 14.88 5.50
CA PRO A 360 -3.38 13.93 4.40
C PRO A 360 -2.22 12.94 4.57
N HIS A 361 -1.15 13.32 5.29
CA HIS A 361 -0.04 12.45 5.67
C HIS A 361 0.70 13.00 6.90
N PHE A 362 1.44 12.14 7.60
CA PHE A 362 2.33 12.50 8.70
C PHE A 362 3.79 12.62 8.22
N ASP A 363 4.01 13.20 7.05
CA ASP A 363 5.34 13.40 6.49
C ASP A 363 5.62 14.89 6.28
N SER A 364 6.74 15.38 6.82
CA SER A 364 7.10 16.79 6.80
C SER A 364 8.60 16.96 7.05
N ASN A 365 9.24 17.72 6.16
CA ASN A 365 10.60 18.22 6.35
C ASN A 365 10.71 19.36 7.38
N ALA A 366 9.56 19.87 7.85
CA ALA A 366 9.45 20.94 8.85
C ALA A 366 8.56 20.49 10.04
N PRO A 367 8.97 19.46 10.81
CA PRO A 367 8.14 18.85 11.85
C PRO A 367 7.66 19.84 12.92
N GLN A 368 8.48 20.83 13.27
CA GLN A 368 8.09 21.87 14.23
C GLN A 368 6.98 22.77 13.67
N SER A 369 7.03 23.10 12.38
CA SER A 369 5.99 23.90 11.70
C SER A 369 4.68 23.13 11.70
N PHE A 370 4.73 21.85 11.29
CA PHE A 370 3.57 20.94 11.32
C PHE A 370 2.86 20.95 12.67
N SER A 371 3.60 20.72 13.75
CA SER A 371 3.05 20.65 15.10
C SER A 371 2.58 22.02 15.62
N ASN A 372 3.20 23.12 15.18
CA ASN A 372 2.72 24.46 15.48
C ASN A 372 1.42 24.79 14.76
N THR A 373 1.25 24.37 13.51
CA THR A 373 -0.01 24.53 12.77
C THR A 373 -1.16 23.80 13.46
N VAL A 374 -0.92 22.61 14.00
CA VAL A 374 -1.94 21.86 14.77
C VAL A 374 -2.32 22.61 16.06
N LYS A 375 -1.34 23.20 16.77
CA LYS A 375 -1.60 24.04 17.95
C LYS A 375 -2.37 25.31 17.57
N GLU A 376 -2.00 25.94 16.46
CA GLU A 376 -2.68 27.12 15.93
C GLU A 376 -4.14 26.79 15.59
N PHE A 377 -4.39 25.67 14.93
CA PHE A 377 -5.74 25.16 14.64
C PHE A 377 -6.59 25.07 15.91
N LEU A 378 -6.07 24.48 16.98
CA LEU A 378 -6.78 24.39 18.26
C LEU A 378 -7.05 25.77 18.89
N ALA A 379 -6.05 26.63 18.90
CA ALA A 379 -6.16 27.98 19.47
C ALA A 379 -7.21 28.80 18.70
N ARG A 380 -7.15 28.79 17.37
CA ARG A 380 -8.08 29.54 16.51
C ARG A 380 -9.49 28.96 16.54
N SER A 381 -9.64 27.63 16.60
CA SER A 381 -10.95 27.00 16.79
C SER A 381 -11.60 27.44 18.10
N THR A 382 -10.80 27.56 19.17
CA THR A 382 -11.26 28.05 20.48
C THR A 382 -11.68 29.52 20.42
N ILE A 383 -10.87 30.38 19.79
CA ILE A 383 -11.17 31.81 19.60
C ILE A 383 -12.45 32.00 18.78
N ALA A 384 -12.64 31.20 17.73
CA ALA A 384 -13.85 31.19 16.92
C ALA A 384 -15.09 30.63 17.64
N GLY A 385 -14.93 30.13 18.88
CA GLY A 385 -16.04 29.62 19.69
C GLY A 385 -16.60 28.27 19.24
N LEU A 386 -15.87 27.54 18.38
CA LEU A 386 -16.27 26.23 17.86
C LEU A 386 -16.27 25.18 18.99
N LYS A 387 -17.23 24.24 18.94
CA LYS A 387 -17.47 23.29 20.04
C LYS A 387 -17.07 21.86 19.72
N LYS A 388 -16.86 21.55 18.45
CA LYS A 388 -16.54 20.21 17.98
C LYS A 388 -15.30 20.25 17.11
N ILE A 389 -14.53 19.17 17.14
CA ILE A 389 -13.41 18.96 16.24
C ILE A 389 -13.59 17.60 15.56
N VAL A 390 -13.39 17.58 14.25
CA VAL A 390 -13.16 16.37 13.46
C VAL A 390 -11.70 16.36 13.05
N ILE A 391 -11.02 15.25 13.29
CA ILE A 391 -9.67 15.00 12.77
C ILE A 391 -9.86 14.06 11.58
N ASP A 392 -9.61 14.58 10.39
CA ASP A 392 -9.72 13.85 9.14
C ASP A 392 -8.35 13.30 8.75
N VAL A 393 -8.23 11.99 8.86
CA VAL A 393 -7.08 11.18 8.44
C VAL A 393 -7.48 10.16 7.37
N GLN A 394 -8.58 10.43 6.65
CA GLN A 394 -9.01 9.56 5.57
C GLN A 394 -7.88 9.44 4.54
N GLN A 395 -7.60 8.20 4.10
CA GLN A 395 -6.58 7.90 3.10
C GLN A 395 -5.16 8.40 3.45
N ASN A 396 -4.91 8.68 4.73
CA ASN A 396 -3.58 9.03 5.22
C ASN A 396 -2.71 7.76 5.24
N PRO A 397 -1.60 7.71 4.48
CA PRO A 397 -0.75 6.52 4.37
C PRO A 397 0.17 6.34 5.59
N GLY A 398 0.16 7.26 6.55
CA GLY A 398 1.14 7.36 7.60
C GLY A 398 2.22 8.40 7.28
N GLY A 399 3.47 8.05 7.57
CA GLY A 399 4.62 8.96 7.58
C GLY A 399 5.43 8.75 8.86
N SER A 400 5.97 9.81 9.43
CA SER A 400 6.66 9.76 10.72
C SER A 400 5.69 9.40 11.86
N PRO A 401 5.90 8.25 12.55
CA PRO A 401 5.10 7.91 13.72
C PRO A 401 5.23 8.93 14.85
N LEU A 402 6.34 9.68 14.89
CA LEU A 402 6.57 10.71 15.90
C LEU A 402 5.63 11.90 15.72
N LEU A 403 5.33 12.31 14.48
CA LEU A 403 4.36 13.38 14.21
C LEU A 403 2.95 12.97 14.62
N ALA A 404 2.54 11.73 14.31
CA ALA A 404 1.26 11.20 14.78
C ALA A 404 1.16 11.19 16.31
N LEU A 405 2.23 10.78 17.00
CA LEU A 405 2.32 10.79 18.46
C LEU A 405 2.33 12.22 19.05
N GLU A 406 2.94 13.18 18.36
CA GLU A 406 2.92 14.58 18.77
C GLU A 406 1.52 15.17 18.64
N VAL A 407 0.82 14.95 17.52
CA VAL A 407 -0.58 15.35 17.32
C VAL A 407 -1.47 14.73 18.40
N PHE A 408 -1.32 13.43 18.66
CA PHE A 408 -2.05 12.77 19.75
C PHE A 408 -1.83 13.48 21.08
N LYS A 409 -0.58 13.83 21.42
CA LYS A 409 -0.26 14.52 22.68
C LYS A 409 -0.80 15.96 22.72
N ILE A 410 -0.86 16.65 21.59
CA ILE A 410 -1.46 18.00 21.50
C ILE A 410 -2.96 17.95 21.81
N PHE A 411 -3.69 16.96 21.26
CA PHE A 411 -5.13 16.79 21.50
C PHE A 411 -5.44 16.18 22.87
N PHE A 412 -4.61 15.26 23.34
CA PHE A 412 -4.84 14.47 24.55
C PHE A 412 -3.66 14.55 25.53
N PRO A 413 -3.31 15.74 26.03
CA PRO A 413 -2.09 15.95 26.81
C PRO A 413 -2.07 15.20 28.15
N SER A 414 -3.22 14.83 28.69
CA SER A 414 -3.37 14.08 29.93
C SER A 414 -3.37 12.56 29.74
N ILE A 415 -3.47 12.06 28.51
CA ILE A 415 -3.49 10.62 28.25
C ILE A 415 -2.05 10.13 28.10
N GLN A 416 -1.66 9.18 28.95
CA GLN A 416 -0.39 8.51 28.81
C GLN A 416 -0.41 7.66 27.52
N ARG A 417 0.38 8.09 26.54
CA ARG A 417 0.53 7.38 25.27
C ARG A 417 1.15 5.99 25.48
N TRP A 418 0.62 4.99 24.79
CA TRP A 418 1.30 3.72 24.59
C TRP A 418 2.03 3.76 23.24
N ALA A 419 3.35 3.78 23.25
CA ALA A 419 4.17 3.87 22.04
C ALA A 419 5.37 2.90 22.10
N SER A 420 5.11 1.67 22.55
CA SER A 420 6.15 0.64 22.60
C SER A 420 6.13 -0.27 21.39
N SER A 421 7.31 -0.77 21.04
CA SER A 421 7.55 -1.73 19.98
C SER A 421 8.44 -2.86 20.50
N ARG A 422 8.41 -3.99 19.82
CA ARG A 422 9.34 -5.11 20.03
C ARG A 422 9.59 -5.77 18.68
N ARG A 423 10.66 -6.53 18.57
CA ARG A 423 11.06 -7.15 17.30
C ARG A 423 11.22 -8.64 17.44
N ARG A 424 10.99 -9.35 16.34
CA ARG A 424 11.31 -10.77 16.26
C ARG A 424 12.83 -10.95 16.28
N VAL A 425 13.29 -11.95 17.02
CA VAL A 425 14.71 -12.28 17.18
C VAL A 425 15.03 -13.48 16.32
N HIS A 426 16.07 -13.35 15.52
CA HIS A 426 16.60 -14.38 14.63
C HIS A 426 18.11 -14.17 14.42
N PRO A 427 18.84 -15.15 13.84
CA PRO A 427 20.30 -15.07 13.75
C PRO A 427 20.83 -13.79 13.09
N MET A 428 20.20 -13.33 12.00
CA MET A 428 20.61 -12.11 11.31
C MET A 428 20.30 -10.84 12.11
N ALA A 429 19.12 -10.74 12.75
CA ALA A 429 18.81 -9.66 13.67
C ALA A 429 19.82 -9.58 14.83
N ASN A 430 20.21 -10.73 15.39
CA ASN A 430 21.23 -10.77 16.43
C ASN A 430 22.59 -10.29 15.93
N ALA A 431 23.02 -10.74 14.75
CA ALA A 431 24.28 -10.30 14.17
C ALA A 431 24.30 -8.77 13.96
N LEU A 432 23.25 -8.20 13.35
CA LEU A 432 23.14 -6.77 13.11
C LEU A 432 23.06 -5.98 14.42
N GLY A 433 22.19 -6.38 15.33
CA GLY A 433 21.96 -5.71 16.59
C GLY A 433 23.20 -5.70 17.49
N SER A 434 23.86 -6.85 17.65
CA SER A 434 25.09 -6.95 18.44
C SER A 434 26.22 -6.11 17.83
N VAL A 435 26.44 -6.17 16.51
CA VAL A 435 27.52 -5.42 15.86
C VAL A 435 27.27 -3.91 15.89
N LEU A 436 26.09 -3.45 15.46
CA LEU A 436 25.80 -2.02 15.32
C LEU A 436 25.65 -1.33 16.67
N THR A 437 25.01 -1.97 17.66
CA THR A 437 24.93 -1.40 19.02
C THR A 437 26.32 -1.26 19.63
N THR A 438 27.16 -2.31 19.58
CA THR A 438 28.52 -2.25 20.15
C THR A 438 29.40 -1.25 19.40
N TYR A 439 29.31 -1.19 18.07
CA TYR A 439 30.05 -0.21 17.28
C TYR A 439 29.68 1.21 17.69
N TRP A 440 28.39 1.53 17.75
CA TRP A 440 27.90 2.86 18.11
C TRP A 440 28.32 3.28 19.52
N GLN A 441 28.30 2.38 20.50
CA GLN A 441 28.73 2.65 21.88
C GLN A 441 30.20 3.09 21.98
N ASN A 442 31.04 2.70 21.02
CA ASN A 442 32.45 3.09 20.96
C ASN A 442 32.68 4.41 20.20
N LEU A 443 31.64 5.00 19.60
CA LEU A 443 31.74 6.28 18.91
C LEU A 443 31.62 7.44 19.91
N THR A 444 32.41 8.47 19.66
CA THR A 444 32.25 9.79 20.29
C THR A 444 31.30 10.65 19.45
N MET A 445 30.69 11.68 20.06
CA MET A 445 29.68 12.52 19.38
C MET A 445 30.23 13.26 18.15
N ASP A 446 31.54 13.54 18.12
CA ASP A 446 32.22 14.18 16.99
C ASP A 446 32.48 13.23 15.81
N HIS A 447 32.24 11.92 15.98
CA HIS A 447 32.38 10.96 14.90
C HIS A 447 31.25 11.15 13.87
N PRO A 448 31.54 11.18 12.55
CA PRO A 448 30.54 11.49 11.50
C PRO A 448 29.36 10.51 11.45
N GLU A 449 29.57 9.28 11.91
CA GLU A 449 28.53 8.24 11.95
C GLU A 449 27.68 8.24 13.23
N TYR A 450 28.06 8.99 14.26
CA TYR A 450 27.36 8.97 15.55
C TYR A 450 25.88 9.35 15.41
N HIS A 451 25.63 10.51 14.77
CA HIS A 451 24.27 11.02 14.54
C HIS A 451 23.53 10.29 13.43
N LYS A 452 24.23 9.60 12.52
CA LYS A 452 23.59 8.79 11.48
C LYS A 452 23.08 7.45 12.03
N LEU A 453 23.81 6.88 12.98
CA LEU A 453 23.50 5.58 13.56
C LEU A 453 22.58 5.66 14.77
N ILE A 454 22.50 6.80 15.49
CA ILE A 454 21.59 6.92 16.63
C ILE A 454 20.10 6.62 16.31
N PRO A 455 19.51 6.99 15.15
CA PRO A 455 18.15 6.58 14.81
C PRO A 455 18.06 5.16 14.23
N ASN A 456 19.18 4.46 14.01
CA ASN A 456 19.17 3.15 13.38
C ASN A 456 18.42 2.13 14.24
N GLU A 457 17.57 1.31 13.61
CA GLU A 457 16.76 0.33 14.33
C GLU A 457 17.59 -0.68 15.13
N TRP A 458 18.81 -0.99 14.68
CA TRP A 458 19.72 -1.94 15.32
C TRP A 458 20.63 -1.33 16.39
N VAL A 459 20.53 -0.02 16.65
CA VAL A 459 21.17 0.66 17.78
C VAL A 459 20.14 0.86 18.89
N VAL A 460 20.30 0.12 19.99
CA VAL A 460 19.22 -0.01 21.00
C VAL A 460 19.46 0.76 22.28
N THR A 461 20.67 1.24 22.52
CA THR A 461 21.07 1.90 23.77
C THR A 461 20.46 3.28 23.99
N GLY A 462 19.94 3.90 22.92
CA GLY A 462 19.12 5.11 23.00
C GLY A 462 17.63 4.85 23.29
N ARG A 463 17.21 3.59 23.38
CA ARG A 463 15.80 3.20 23.59
C ARG A 463 15.55 2.87 25.06
N LEU A 464 14.34 3.17 25.52
CA LEU A 464 13.90 2.88 26.88
C LEU A 464 13.23 1.51 26.96
N ASP A 465 13.63 0.71 27.95
CA ASP A 465 12.88 -0.45 28.38
C ASP A 465 11.55 -0.01 28.98
N GLN A 466 10.44 -0.46 28.38
CA GLN A 466 9.11 -0.06 28.82
C GLN A 466 8.79 -0.54 30.25
N ASP A 467 9.37 -1.66 30.68
CA ASP A 467 9.04 -2.26 31.97
C ASP A 467 9.88 -1.63 33.11
N THR A 468 11.09 -1.15 32.82
CA THR A 468 12.00 -0.56 33.83
C THR A 468 12.16 0.95 33.74
N GLY A 469 11.81 1.56 32.59
CA GLY A 469 12.01 2.98 32.32
C GLY A 469 13.49 3.39 32.16
N ARG A 470 14.41 2.42 32.00
CA ARG A 470 15.84 2.67 31.83
C ARG A 470 16.26 2.40 30.39
N ASN A 471 17.33 3.05 29.94
CA ASN A 471 17.93 2.72 28.65
C ASN A 471 18.47 1.29 28.64
N PHE A 472 18.39 0.63 27.48
CA PHE A 472 19.09 -0.63 27.28
C PHE A 472 20.60 -0.42 27.29
N THR A 473 21.33 -1.41 27.79
CA THR A 473 22.79 -1.35 27.93
C THR A 473 23.54 -2.10 26.83
N SER A 474 22.88 -3.03 26.15
CA SER A 474 23.43 -3.85 25.08
C SER A 474 22.31 -4.47 24.23
N TRP A 475 22.66 -5.07 23.10
CA TRP A 475 21.71 -5.88 22.33
C TRP A 475 21.14 -7.05 23.15
N ASP A 476 21.98 -7.75 23.91
CA ASP A 476 21.56 -8.89 24.73
C ASP A 476 20.59 -8.48 25.85
N ASP A 477 20.78 -7.31 26.43
CA ASP A 477 19.83 -6.72 27.39
C ASP A 477 18.48 -6.41 26.74
N PHE A 478 18.49 -5.91 25.49
CA PHE A 478 17.28 -5.66 24.72
C PHE A 478 16.55 -6.96 24.33
N VAL A 479 17.29 -7.99 23.93
CA VAL A 479 16.73 -9.34 23.69
C VAL A 479 16.11 -9.88 24.98
N GLY A 480 16.85 -9.81 26.10
CA GLY A 480 16.37 -10.17 27.43
C GLY A 480 16.03 -11.66 27.60
N SER A 481 15.30 -11.98 28.66
CA SER A 481 14.63 -13.29 28.77
C SER A 481 13.56 -13.38 27.69
N THR A 482 13.75 -14.30 26.75
CA THR A 482 13.01 -14.36 25.49
C THR A 482 11.52 -14.59 25.71
N ASN A 483 10.69 -13.64 25.28
CA ASN A 483 9.26 -13.88 25.15
C ASN A 483 9.01 -14.70 23.89
N HIS A 484 8.19 -15.74 24.00
CA HIS A 484 7.91 -16.63 22.88
C HIS A 484 6.47 -16.46 22.41
N PHE A 485 6.27 -16.50 21.09
CA PHE A 485 4.97 -16.71 20.48
C PHE A 485 5.12 -17.76 19.37
N ARG A 486 4.50 -18.92 19.57
CA ARG A 486 4.48 -20.04 18.59
C ARG A 486 5.84 -20.36 17.95
N GLY A 487 6.89 -20.40 18.78
CA GLY A 487 8.24 -20.74 18.34
C GLY A 487 9.12 -19.53 17.97
N ASP A 488 8.51 -18.39 17.62
CA ASP A 488 9.24 -17.14 17.47
C ASP A 488 9.62 -16.52 18.81
N VAL A 489 10.80 -15.92 18.84
CA VAL A 489 11.33 -15.17 19.98
C VAL A 489 11.19 -13.68 19.72
N PHE A 490 10.85 -12.91 20.74
CA PHE A 490 10.76 -11.45 20.67
C PHE A 490 11.63 -10.76 21.73
N THR A 491 12.16 -9.60 21.37
CA THR A 491 12.86 -8.70 22.29
C THR A 491 11.93 -8.20 23.39
N LYS A 492 12.51 -7.57 24.42
CA LYS A 492 11.76 -6.71 25.35
C LYS A 492 11.07 -5.57 24.60
N LYS A 493 10.08 -4.96 25.24
CA LYS A 493 9.35 -3.81 24.69
C LYS A 493 10.19 -2.55 24.88
N ALA A 494 10.51 -1.89 23.78
CA ALA A 494 11.20 -0.61 23.76
C ALA A 494 10.23 0.55 23.50
N SER A 495 10.50 1.71 24.09
CA SER A 495 9.89 2.97 23.69
C SER A 495 10.97 4.01 23.32
N ILE A 496 10.59 4.99 22.50
CA ILE A 496 11.44 6.12 22.14
C ILE A 496 11.11 7.29 23.07
N THR A 497 12.15 7.86 23.68
CA THR A 497 12.05 9.10 24.46
C THR A 497 11.79 10.27 23.51
N LEU A 498 10.54 10.75 23.46
CA LEU A 498 10.18 11.97 22.72
C LEU A 498 10.40 13.25 23.56
N SER A 499 11.44 13.28 24.38
CA SER A 499 11.80 14.49 25.10
C SER A 499 12.58 15.42 24.17
N PHE A 500 11.87 16.06 23.24
CA PHE A 500 12.19 17.46 22.97
C PHE A 500 11.62 18.24 24.14
N ASP A 501 12.45 18.41 25.16
CA ASP A 501 12.23 19.43 26.17
C ASP A 501 12.75 20.75 25.58
N PRO A 502 11.89 21.73 25.28
CA PRO A 502 12.35 23.03 24.78
C PRO A 502 13.16 23.82 25.81
N SER A 503 13.38 23.28 27.02
CA SER A 503 14.24 23.87 28.06
C SER A 503 15.69 23.36 28.08
N SER A 504 16.07 22.36 27.29
CA SER A 504 17.48 22.08 27.03
C SER A 504 17.95 22.92 25.84
N GLY A 505 18.30 24.17 26.13
CA GLY A 505 19.03 25.00 25.19
C GLY A 505 20.43 24.44 25.00
N GLU A 506 20.63 23.70 23.92
CA GLU A 506 21.90 23.55 23.19
C GLU A 506 21.61 23.26 21.72
#